data_AF-A0A0K1EI04-F1
#
_entry.id   AF-A0A0K1EI04-F1
#
_cell.length_a   1.000
_cell.length_b   1.000
_cell.length_c   1.000
_cell.angle_alpha   90.00
_cell.angle_beta   90.00
_cell.angle_gamma   90.00
#
_symmetry.space_group_name_H-M   'P 1'
#
loop_
_entity.id
_entity.type
_entity.pdbx_description
1 polymer ?
#
loop_
_entity_poly.entity_id
_entity_poly.type
_entity_poly.pdbx_seq_one_letter_code
_entity_poly.pdbx_strand_id
1 'polypeptide(L)'
;MTTRISLAVLCLLAAACGDDDPRTLRLEVIPGHETTAFQDDPPVTRIEVVARDTTGVEVASASAAPGGELDFGELPADLALTFNITGVDTTGTPVVRGRSLSGILLGQVQGDVLPLFAQRLGGWARPPGTLPFTRSGGIAVPIGERYLALTGGAGAGDDPAATVGYDLLGWYGANAVSLPRPARSAISRGNALLIIDGNGATVADFVAGTATEISVPEGLASFADVAGGYAIEASEGRTFLVGATRAETPTTGILVVEADGSLRAAQLSAPRAGAAAAWLDGVGLVVAAGSATAPGIEVLAATATTAVPHPFPPDPTLGAGAVIGGIGDIVLIGGTREDGSPAATRRLAPVCITDCDTVAIDGATLPVALTGMRAFALSGARAIVVGHEAVQDRPWDRSYLLDLAVGTATELPLREPRMGAAVVPAPNGTLVLLGGVHEDGSPALTLEMFFPE
;
A
#
# COMPACT_ATOMS: atom_id res chain seq x y z
N MET A 1 29.36 9.87 -19.17
CA MET A 1 29.71 10.83 -18.11
C MET A 1 28.94 10.42 -16.87
N THR A 2 29.59 9.69 -15.96
CA THR A 2 29.00 9.21 -14.71
C THR A 2 29.07 10.34 -13.68
N THR A 3 27.97 11.05 -13.48
CA THR A 3 27.85 12.08 -12.45
C THR A 3 27.78 11.37 -11.10
N ARG A 4 28.90 11.34 -10.36
CA ARG A 4 28.93 10.89 -8.97
C ARG A 4 28.20 11.92 -8.12
N ILE A 5 26.95 11.64 -7.75
CA ILE A 5 26.27 12.36 -6.68
C ILE A 5 26.81 11.77 -5.38
N SER A 6 27.63 12.54 -4.68
CA SER A 6 28.14 12.17 -3.35
C SER A 6 27.00 12.24 -2.34
N LEU A 7 26.30 11.13 -2.13
CA LEU A 7 25.45 10.96 -0.97
C LEU A 7 26.37 10.58 0.20
N ALA A 8 26.47 11.45 1.20
CA ALA A 8 27.25 11.20 2.40
C ALA A 8 26.54 10.11 3.23
N VAL A 9 26.86 8.85 2.96
CA VAL A 9 26.47 7.71 3.79
C VAL A 9 27.42 7.67 4.99
N LEU A 10 26.87 7.97 6.16
CA LEU A 10 27.56 7.76 7.43
C LEU A 10 27.66 6.25 7.67
N CYS A 11 28.87 5.70 7.56
CA CYS A 11 29.18 4.33 7.94
C CYS A 11 28.82 4.07 9.42
N LEU A 12 27.69 3.40 9.66
CA LEU A 12 27.32 2.77 10.93
C LEU A 12 27.48 1.25 10.80
N LEU A 13 28.72 0.82 10.56
CA LEU A 13 29.16 -0.57 10.71
C LEU A 13 30.41 -0.57 11.59
N ALA A 14 30.28 0.02 12.77
CA ALA A 14 31.12 -0.39 13.88
C ALA A 14 30.46 -1.64 14.46
N ALA A 15 31.12 -2.79 14.27
CA ALA A 15 30.83 -3.99 15.01
C ALA A 15 30.87 -3.66 16.50
N ALA A 16 29.70 -3.58 17.12
CA ALA A 16 29.59 -3.57 18.56
C ALA A 16 29.95 -4.98 19.03
N CYS A 17 31.23 -5.17 19.36
CA CYS A 17 31.58 -6.07 20.46
C CYS A 17 31.00 -5.42 21.72
N GLY A 18 29.71 -5.63 21.97
CA GLY A 18 29.01 -5.16 23.16
C GLY A 18 29.00 -6.26 24.20
N ASP A 19 29.42 -5.92 25.42
CA ASP A 19 29.45 -6.75 26.61
C ASP A 19 28.14 -7.53 26.82
N ASP A 20 28.25 -8.76 27.33
CA ASP A 20 27.17 -9.69 27.73
C ASP A 20 26.30 -9.17 28.90
N ASP A 21 26.18 -7.85 29.10
CA ASP A 21 25.33 -7.31 30.13
C ASP A 21 23.85 -7.49 29.72
N PRO A 22 23.03 -8.19 30.53
CA PRO A 22 21.63 -8.40 30.23
C PRO A 22 20.93 -7.05 30.15
N ARG A 23 20.47 -6.72 28.95
CA ARG A 23 19.76 -5.48 28.69
C ARG A 23 18.25 -5.68 28.89
N THR A 24 17.65 -4.78 29.65
CA THR A 24 16.19 -4.71 29.77
C THR A 24 15.62 -3.82 28.66
N LEU A 25 14.74 -4.37 27.84
CA LEU A 25 13.98 -3.63 26.82
C LEU A 25 12.50 -3.58 27.25
N ARG A 26 11.92 -2.39 27.35
CA ARG A 26 10.51 -2.20 27.69
C ARG A 26 9.65 -2.18 26.43
N LEU A 27 8.61 -3.01 26.37
CA LEU A 27 7.62 -2.94 25.31
C LEU A 27 6.47 -2.06 25.78
N GLU A 28 6.09 -1.07 24.98
CA GLU A 28 5.05 -0.09 25.36
C GLU A 28 3.95 -0.05 24.32
N VAL A 29 2.73 -0.43 24.71
CA VAL A 29 1.56 -0.40 23.81
C VAL A 29 0.92 0.99 23.84
N ILE A 30 0.87 1.66 22.70
CA ILE A 30 0.47 3.07 22.58
C ILE A 30 -0.68 3.26 21.58
N PRO A 31 -1.63 4.19 21.85
CA PRO A 31 -2.80 4.41 21.01
C PRO A 31 -2.59 5.43 19.87
N GLY A 32 -1.41 6.02 19.74
CA GLY A 32 -1.15 7.08 18.75
C GLY A 32 -1.85 8.39 19.12
N HIS A 33 -2.40 9.09 18.11
CA HIS A 33 -3.11 10.37 18.34
C HIS A 33 -4.53 10.19 18.86
N GLU A 34 -5.11 8.98 18.78
CA GLU A 34 -6.39 8.63 19.39
C GLU A 34 -6.17 8.32 20.87
N THR A 35 -5.82 9.33 21.67
CA THR A 35 -5.39 9.17 23.07
C THR A 35 -6.43 8.52 23.98
N THR A 36 -7.71 8.49 23.58
CA THR A 36 -8.81 7.83 24.29
C THR A 36 -9.14 6.43 23.77
N ALA A 37 -8.40 5.89 22.80
CA ALA A 37 -8.74 4.65 22.11
C ALA A 37 -8.95 3.45 23.04
N PHE A 38 -8.26 3.41 24.18
CA PHE A 38 -8.37 2.31 25.16
C PHE A 38 -9.51 2.54 26.18
N GLN A 39 -10.04 3.76 26.28
CA GLN A 39 -11.09 4.17 27.19
C GLN A 39 -12.46 4.29 26.50
N ASP A 40 -12.49 4.52 25.19
CA ASP A 40 -13.71 4.62 24.40
C ASP A 40 -14.55 3.33 24.51
N ASP A 41 -15.87 3.47 24.48
CA ASP A 41 -16.78 2.33 24.62
C ASP A 41 -16.75 1.39 23.40
N PRO A 42 -16.76 0.05 23.61
CA PRO A 42 -16.47 -0.63 24.88
C PRO A 42 -14.98 -0.46 25.30
N PRO A 43 -14.70 -0.19 26.60
CA PRO A 43 -13.34 0.07 27.07
C PRO A 43 -12.48 -1.19 27.06
N VAL A 44 -11.18 -1.02 26.79
CA VAL A 44 -10.20 -2.09 26.87
C VAL A 44 -9.92 -2.39 28.34
N THR A 45 -10.07 -3.65 28.73
CA THR A 45 -9.80 -4.11 30.11
C THR A 45 -8.52 -4.90 30.23
N ARG A 46 -8.09 -5.54 29.14
CA ARG A 46 -6.85 -6.31 29.07
C ARG A 46 -6.22 -6.16 27.69
N ILE A 47 -4.92 -5.94 27.67
CA ILE A 47 -4.06 -6.00 26.49
C ILE A 47 -3.26 -7.28 26.59
N GLU A 48 -3.29 -8.08 25.54
CA GLU A 48 -2.51 -9.28 25.36
C GLU A 48 -1.51 -9.04 24.21
N VAL A 49 -0.24 -9.35 24.45
CA VAL A 49 0.81 -9.24 23.45
C VAL A 49 1.47 -10.60 23.30
N VAL A 50 1.52 -11.10 22.06
CA VAL A 50 2.09 -12.39 21.71
C VAL A 50 3.30 -12.18 20.80
N ALA A 51 4.46 -12.63 21.26
CA ALA A 51 5.70 -12.66 20.50
C ALA A 51 5.75 -13.97 19.69
N ARG A 52 5.92 -13.86 18.37
CA ARG A 52 6.05 -14.99 17.45
C ARG A 52 7.37 -14.92 16.71
N ASP A 53 7.97 -16.07 16.43
CA ASP A 53 9.10 -16.15 15.51
C ASP A 53 8.67 -15.96 14.04
N THR A 54 9.63 -16.01 13.12
CA THR A 54 9.36 -15.87 11.67
C THR A 54 8.60 -17.04 11.05
N THR A 55 8.47 -18.16 11.77
CA THR A 55 7.63 -19.31 11.37
C THR A 55 6.20 -19.17 11.87
N GLY A 56 5.92 -18.17 12.71
CA GLY A 56 4.63 -17.91 13.32
C GLY A 56 4.41 -18.67 14.63
N VAL A 57 5.41 -19.41 15.13
CA VAL A 57 5.33 -20.12 16.41
C VAL A 57 5.39 -19.10 17.55
N GLU A 58 4.52 -19.26 18.54
CA GLU A 58 4.52 -18.44 19.74
C GLU A 58 5.75 -18.76 20.60
N VAL A 59 6.52 -17.72 20.91
CA VAL A 59 7.73 -17.79 21.74
C VAL A 59 7.39 -17.41 23.18
N ALA A 60 6.61 -16.34 23.34
CA ALA A 60 6.15 -15.86 24.63
C ALA A 60 4.89 -15.01 24.48
N SER A 61 4.16 -14.82 25.58
CA SER A 61 3.04 -13.91 25.66
C SER A 61 2.98 -13.23 27.02
N ALA A 62 2.47 -11.99 27.03
CA ALA A 62 2.29 -11.17 28.22
C ALA A 62 0.92 -10.50 28.18
N SER A 63 0.35 -10.20 29.34
CA SER A 63 -0.91 -9.44 29.40
C SER A 63 -0.97 -8.51 30.60
N ALA A 64 -1.63 -7.37 30.42
CA ALA A 64 -1.81 -6.36 31.45
C ALA A 64 -3.08 -5.53 31.19
N ALA A 65 -3.53 -4.74 32.16
CA ALA A 65 -4.48 -3.66 31.88
C ALA A 65 -3.79 -2.58 31.00
N PRO A 66 -4.54 -1.75 30.26
CA PRO A 66 -3.95 -0.63 29.52
C PRO A 66 -3.05 0.26 30.39
N GLY A 67 -1.81 0.50 29.96
CA GLY A 67 -0.78 1.22 30.71
C GLY A 67 -0.07 0.42 31.80
N GLY A 68 -0.41 -0.85 31.98
CA GLY A 68 0.29 -1.78 32.87
C GLY A 68 1.57 -2.35 32.26
N GLU A 69 2.37 -3.03 33.09
CA GLU A 69 3.63 -3.65 32.69
C GLU A 69 3.39 -5.02 32.03
N LEU A 70 4.02 -5.25 30.88
CA LEU A 70 3.99 -6.52 30.14
C LEU A 70 5.27 -7.29 30.43
N ASP A 71 5.17 -8.36 31.23
CA ASP A 71 6.30 -9.23 31.55
C ASP A 71 6.31 -10.45 30.62
N PHE A 72 7.36 -10.56 29.80
CA PHE A 72 7.60 -11.68 28.88
C PHE A 72 8.64 -12.67 29.43
N GLY A 73 9.23 -12.41 30.60
CA GLY A 73 10.44 -13.06 31.05
C GLY A 73 11.64 -12.77 30.14
N GLU A 74 12.54 -13.75 30.01
CA GLU A 74 13.69 -13.66 29.12
C GLU A 74 13.30 -14.00 27.69
N LEU A 75 13.47 -13.03 26.77
CA LEU A 75 13.31 -13.24 25.33
C LEU A 75 14.69 -13.35 24.66
N PRO A 76 14.88 -14.25 23.67
CA PRO A 76 16.16 -14.35 22.96
C PRO A 76 16.46 -13.09 22.15
N ALA A 77 17.66 -12.51 22.31
CA ALA A 77 18.06 -11.27 21.66
C ALA A 77 18.36 -11.43 20.16
N ASP A 78 18.72 -12.63 19.74
CA ASP A 78 19.12 -13.03 18.39
C ASP A 78 17.99 -13.72 17.61
N LEU A 79 16.84 -13.95 18.24
CA LEU A 79 15.65 -14.46 17.56
C LEU A 79 14.85 -13.31 16.95
N ALA A 80 14.50 -13.48 15.67
CA ALA A 80 13.69 -12.52 14.94
C ALA A 80 12.21 -12.68 15.33
N LEU A 81 11.62 -11.64 15.93
CA LEU A 81 10.29 -11.67 16.53
C LEU A 81 9.29 -10.73 15.86
N THR A 82 8.02 -11.11 15.91
CA THR A 82 6.86 -10.27 15.57
C THR A 82 5.93 -10.20 16.77
N PHE A 83 5.50 -9.00 17.16
CA PHE A 83 4.57 -8.79 18.27
C PHE A 83 3.16 -8.53 17.73
N ASN A 84 2.21 -9.37 18.14
CA ASN A 84 0.78 -9.19 17.86
C ASN A 84 0.07 -8.73 19.13
N ILE A 85 -0.75 -7.69 19.01
CA ILE A 85 -1.41 -7.03 20.14
C ILE A 85 -2.92 -7.22 19.98
N THR A 86 -3.57 -7.62 21.07
CA THR A 86 -5.03 -7.73 21.15
C THR A 86 -5.50 -7.05 22.43
N GLY A 87 -6.31 -6.00 22.29
CA GLY A 87 -7.02 -5.40 23.42
C GLY A 87 -8.46 -5.91 23.46
N VAL A 88 -8.88 -6.44 24.61
CA VAL A 88 -10.22 -7.00 24.81
C VAL A 88 -11.03 -6.21 25.84
N ASP A 89 -12.35 -6.17 25.65
CA ASP A 89 -13.30 -5.60 26.61
C ASP A 89 -13.63 -6.56 27.76
N THR A 90 -14.56 -6.15 28.64
CA THR A 90 -15.03 -6.97 29.78
C THR A 90 -15.64 -8.32 29.38
N THR A 91 -16.11 -8.46 28.14
CA THR A 91 -16.69 -9.69 27.59
C THR A 91 -15.65 -10.62 26.97
N GLY A 92 -14.41 -10.16 26.84
CA GLY A 92 -13.34 -10.85 26.12
C GLY A 92 -13.38 -10.63 24.61
N THR A 93 -14.18 -9.68 24.13
CA THR A 93 -14.29 -9.36 22.70
C THR A 93 -13.12 -8.46 22.29
N PRO A 94 -12.37 -8.78 21.20
CA PRO A 94 -11.34 -7.90 20.67
C PRO A 94 -11.94 -6.57 20.19
N VAL A 95 -11.40 -5.46 20.68
CA VAL A 95 -11.81 -4.10 20.33
C VAL A 95 -10.65 -3.25 19.84
N VAL A 96 -9.42 -3.68 20.13
CA VAL A 96 -8.16 -3.06 19.71
C VAL A 96 -7.23 -4.11 19.13
N ARG A 97 -6.50 -3.74 18.08
CA ARG A 97 -5.44 -4.55 17.46
C ARG A 97 -4.22 -3.71 17.17
N GLY A 98 -3.08 -4.38 17.14
CA GLY A 98 -1.85 -3.81 16.62
C GLY A 98 -0.87 -4.92 16.25
N ARG A 99 0.13 -4.56 15.45
CA ARG A 99 1.20 -5.46 15.01
C ARG A 99 2.47 -4.68 14.78
N SER A 100 3.58 -5.20 15.30
CA SER A 100 4.91 -4.66 15.01
C SER A 100 5.35 -4.97 13.58
N LEU A 101 6.50 -4.45 13.16
CA LEU A 101 7.23 -5.04 12.03
C LEU A 101 7.53 -6.51 12.28
N SER A 102 7.66 -7.29 11.21
CA SER A 102 8.08 -8.68 11.29
C SER A 102 9.60 -8.78 11.41
N GLY A 103 10.06 -9.82 12.12
CA GLY A 103 11.48 -10.17 12.18
C GLY A 103 12.38 -9.20 12.96
N ILE A 104 11.84 -8.55 14.00
CA ILE A 104 12.61 -7.65 14.87
C ILE A 104 13.61 -8.47 15.70
N LEU A 105 14.90 -8.17 15.54
CA LEU A 105 15.97 -8.68 16.41
C LEU A 105 16.11 -7.76 17.63
N LEU A 106 15.75 -8.25 18.82
CA LEU A 106 15.74 -7.41 20.02
C LEU A 106 17.13 -6.88 20.39
N GLY A 107 18.19 -7.66 20.13
CA GLY A 107 19.57 -7.23 20.31
C GLY A 107 20.00 -6.08 19.40
N GLN A 108 19.25 -5.80 18.33
CA GLN A 108 19.51 -4.71 17.38
C GLN A 108 18.64 -3.47 17.62
N VAL A 109 17.65 -3.54 18.51
CA VAL A 109 16.81 -2.37 18.85
C VAL A 109 17.67 -1.35 19.58
N GLN A 110 17.70 -0.11 19.09
CA GLN A 110 18.39 0.99 19.78
C GLN A 110 17.43 1.65 20.77
N GLY A 111 17.88 1.94 21.99
CA GLY A 111 17.06 2.54 23.04
C GLY A 111 16.22 1.53 23.85
N ASP A 112 15.83 1.90 25.06
CA ASP A 112 15.33 0.94 26.06
C ASP A 112 13.82 0.73 25.99
N VAL A 113 13.16 1.30 24.98
CA VAL A 113 11.72 1.18 24.75
C VAL A 113 11.45 0.79 23.29
N LEU A 114 10.66 -0.26 23.09
CA LEU A 114 10.07 -0.63 21.80
C LEU A 114 8.59 -0.23 21.79
N PRO A 115 8.21 0.86 21.11
CA PRO A 115 6.82 1.28 21.00
C PRO A 115 6.03 0.36 20.06
N LEU A 116 4.85 -0.04 20.52
CA LEU A 116 3.92 -0.93 19.84
C LEU A 116 2.58 -0.21 19.62
N PHE A 117 2.34 0.28 18.42
CA PHE A 117 1.08 0.95 18.09
C PHE A 117 -0.09 -0.05 18.05
N ALA A 118 -1.19 0.31 18.71
CA ALA A 118 -2.44 -0.41 18.65
C ALA A 118 -3.62 0.56 18.50
N GLN A 119 -4.58 0.20 17.65
CA GLN A 119 -5.74 1.03 17.34
C GLN A 119 -7.05 0.26 17.54
N ARG A 120 -8.16 0.99 17.67
CA ARG A 120 -9.49 0.37 17.67
C ARG A 120 -9.80 -0.27 16.31
N LEU A 121 -10.50 -1.39 16.36
CA LEU A 121 -11.01 -2.07 15.17
C LEU A 121 -12.11 -1.25 14.48
N GLY A 122 -12.26 -1.47 13.17
CA GLY A 122 -13.37 -0.91 12.39
C GLY A 122 -13.22 0.55 11.98
N GLY A 123 -12.02 1.13 12.08
CA GLY A 123 -11.77 2.48 11.59
C GLY A 123 -10.30 2.81 11.40
N TRP A 124 -10.07 3.93 10.72
CA TRP A 124 -8.75 4.55 10.62
C TRP A 124 -8.29 5.06 11.99
N ALA A 125 -6.98 5.09 12.23
CA ALA A 125 -6.35 5.72 13.37
C ALA A 125 -5.01 6.34 12.96
N ARG A 126 -4.53 7.32 13.70
CA ARG A 126 -3.29 8.03 13.40
C ARG A 126 -2.18 7.52 14.32
N PRO A 127 -1.18 6.80 13.78
CA PRO A 127 -0.05 6.35 14.58
C PRO A 127 0.76 7.55 15.10
N PRO A 128 1.62 7.35 16.12
CA PRO A 128 2.40 8.43 16.73
C PRO A 128 3.24 9.26 15.75
N GLY A 129 3.64 10.46 16.17
CA GLY A 129 4.49 11.33 15.36
C GLY A 129 3.79 11.91 14.13
N THR A 130 4.56 12.59 13.30
CA THR A 130 4.11 13.26 12.07
C THR A 130 5.21 13.20 11.02
N LEU A 131 4.85 13.38 9.74
CA LEU A 131 5.79 13.65 8.67
C LEU A 131 6.41 15.06 8.84
N PRO A 132 7.68 15.26 8.44
CA PRO A 132 8.29 16.59 8.42
C PRO A 132 7.67 17.52 7.36
N PHE A 133 7.17 16.95 6.26
CA PHE A 133 6.42 17.65 5.21
C PHE A 133 5.52 16.64 4.47
N THR A 134 4.64 17.13 3.59
CA THR A 134 3.66 16.30 2.87
C THR A 134 3.71 16.53 1.37
N ARG A 135 3.07 15.64 0.62
CA ARG A 135 2.90 15.75 -0.84
C ARG A 135 1.47 15.38 -1.22
N SER A 136 0.88 16.14 -2.14
CA SER A 136 -0.44 15.86 -2.74
C SER A 136 -0.26 15.20 -4.11
N GLY A 137 -1.00 14.12 -4.36
CA GLY A 137 -0.86 13.29 -5.56
C GLY A 137 0.48 12.57 -5.63
N GLY A 138 1.11 12.33 -4.47
CA GLY A 138 2.36 11.58 -4.37
C GLY A 138 2.15 10.07 -4.48
N ILE A 139 3.25 9.34 -4.38
CA ILE A 139 3.30 7.88 -4.42
C ILE A 139 3.88 7.38 -3.11
N ALA A 140 3.15 6.49 -2.47
CA ALA A 140 3.55 5.82 -1.25
C ALA A 140 4.16 4.45 -1.55
N VAL A 141 5.32 4.13 -0.97
CA VAL A 141 5.99 2.84 -1.11
C VAL A 141 6.65 2.39 0.20
N PRO A 142 6.64 1.10 0.56
CA PRO A 142 7.46 0.59 1.66
C PRO A 142 8.92 0.49 1.22
N ILE A 143 9.87 0.73 2.12
CA ILE A 143 11.32 0.60 1.88
C ILE A 143 11.97 -0.14 3.06
N GLY A 144 12.74 -1.18 2.75
CA GLY A 144 13.53 -1.93 3.72
C GLY A 144 12.71 -2.55 4.85
N GLU A 145 11.44 -2.90 4.57
CA GLU A 145 10.48 -3.48 5.53
C GLU A 145 10.24 -2.65 6.81
N ARG A 146 10.71 -1.40 6.85
CA ARG A 146 10.65 -0.53 8.03
C ARG A 146 10.10 0.86 7.72
N TYR A 147 10.47 1.42 6.59
CA TYR A 147 10.09 2.78 6.24
C TYR A 147 8.93 2.79 5.26
N LEU A 148 8.07 3.79 5.38
CA LEU A 148 7.16 4.20 4.31
C LEU A 148 7.72 5.48 3.71
N ALA A 149 7.86 5.54 2.39
CA ALA A 149 8.29 6.73 1.68
C ALA A 149 7.16 7.31 0.85
N LEU A 150 7.06 8.64 0.84
CA LEU A 150 6.21 9.43 -0.05
C LEU A 150 7.09 10.25 -0.99
N THR A 151 6.84 10.13 -2.29
CA THR A 151 7.61 10.80 -3.34
C THR A 151 6.73 11.24 -4.51
N GLY A 152 7.24 12.10 -5.40
CA GLY A 152 6.47 12.62 -6.53
C GLY A 152 5.31 13.51 -6.09
N GLY A 153 4.43 13.89 -7.02
CA GLY A 153 3.34 14.81 -6.72
C GLY A 153 3.80 16.22 -6.31
N ALA A 154 2.84 17.06 -5.92
CA ALA A 154 3.08 18.45 -5.56
C ALA A 154 3.37 18.59 -4.06
N GLY A 155 4.43 19.32 -3.71
CA GLY A 155 4.73 19.77 -2.35
C GLY A 155 4.64 21.29 -2.25
N ALA A 156 4.34 21.81 -1.06
CA ALA A 156 4.38 23.25 -0.82
C ALA A 156 5.84 23.75 -0.87
N GLY A 157 6.24 24.34 -2.01
CA GLY A 157 7.53 25.04 -2.15
C GLY A 157 8.76 24.18 -2.50
N ASP A 158 8.64 22.89 -2.84
CA ASP A 158 9.78 21.95 -2.87
C ASP A 158 9.99 21.13 -4.15
N ASP A 159 11.24 20.65 -4.27
CA ASP A 159 11.77 19.73 -5.28
C ASP A 159 10.87 18.47 -5.44
N PRO A 160 10.37 18.17 -6.66
CA PRO A 160 9.55 16.98 -6.92
C PRO A 160 10.29 15.66 -6.73
N ALA A 161 11.62 15.67 -6.67
CA ALA A 161 12.45 14.51 -6.35
C ALA A 161 12.68 14.30 -4.85
N ALA A 162 12.30 15.25 -3.98
CA ALA A 162 12.42 15.08 -2.54
C ALA A 162 11.44 14.00 -2.03
N THR A 163 11.95 13.08 -1.22
CA THR A 163 11.14 12.08 -0.52
C THR A 163 10.97 12.44 0.94
N VAL A 164 9.86 12.03 1.52
CA VAL A 164 9.67 11.99 2.97
C VAL A 164 9.49 10.55 3.43
N GLY A 165 10.09 10.20 4.55
CA GLY A 165 10.01 8.89 5.16
C GLY A 165 9.18 8.89 6.44
N TYR A 166 8.64 7.74 6.81
CA TYR A 166 8.06 7.46 8.11
C TYR A 166 8.59 6.13 8.61
N ASP A 167 9.18 6.10 9.80
CA ASP A 167 9.75 4.92 10.43
C ASP A 167 8.68 4.17 11.22
N LEU A 168 8.32 2.96 10.79
CA LEU A 168 7.31 2.13 11.46
C LEU A 168 7.84 1.42 12.72
N LEU A 169 9.17 1.35 12.91
CA LEU A 169 9.74 0.81 14.15
C LEU A 169 9.71 1.87 15.25
N GLY A 170 10.05 3.10 14.89
CA GLY A 170 10.12 4.23 15.83
C GLY A 170 8.82 5.05 15.94
N TRP A 171 7.91 4.92 14.99
CA TRP A 171 6.67 5.72 14.86
C TRP A 171 6.92 7.22 14.76
N TYR A 172 7.80 7.64 13.85
CA TYR A 172 8.07 9.07 13.58
C TYR A 172 8.45 9.33 12.12
N GLY A 173 8.23 10.58 11.66
CA GLY A 173 8.67 11.03 10.35
C GLY A 173 10.18 11.19 10.28
N ALA A 174 10.78 10.65 9.23
CA ALA A 174 12.19 10.78 8.91
C ALA A 174 12.35 11.55 7.60
N ASN A 175 13.35 12.41 7.50
CA ASN A 175 13.73 12.96 6.20
C ASN A 175 14.25 11.83 5.33
N ALA A 176 13.68 11.66 4.15
CA ALA A 176 14.16 10.69 3.20
C ALA A 176 15.04 11.38 2.14
N VAL A 177 15.77 10.57 1.37
CA VAL A 177 16.83 11.00 0.46
C VAL A 177 16.24 11.59 -0.82
N SER A 178 16.83 12.67 -1.36
CA SER A 178 16.48 13.15 -2.70
C SER A 178 16.66 12.05 -3.74
N LEU A 179 15.61 11.75 -4.49
CA LEU A 179 15.68 10.78 -5.56
C LEU A 179 16.42 11.34 -6.77
N PRO A 180 16.98 10.46 -7.62
CA PRO A 180 17.60 10.88 -8.88
C PRO A 180 16.60 11.50 -9.88
N ARG A 181 15.29 11.28 -9.69
CA ARG A 181 14.20 11.80 -10.53
C ARG A 181 12.88 11.87 -9.77
N PRO A 182 11.92 12.71 -10.19
CA PRO A 182 10.60 12.77 -9.59
C PRO A 182 9.76 11.54 -9.97
N ALA A 183 9.37 10.73 -9.00
CA ALA A 183 8.62 9.51 -9.26
C ALA A 183 7.20 9.83 -9.81
N ARG A 184 6.82 9.18 -10.91
CA ARG A 184 5.41 9.01 -11.33
C ARG A 184 4.92 7.58 -11.11
N SER A 185 5.82 6.62 -11.05
CA SER A 185 5.60 5.28 -10.53
C SER A 185 6.83 4.85 -9.72
N ALA A 186 6.62 3.97 -8.75
CA ALA A 186 7.70 3.45 -7.93
C ALA A 186 7.42 1.99 -7.54
N ILE A 187 8.46 1.15 -7.55
CA ILE A 187 8.40 -0.26 -7.14
C ILE A 187 9.53 -0.51 -6.16
N SER A 188 9.18 -1.01 -4.98
CA SER A 188 10.16 -1.38 -3.95
C SER A 188 10.61 -2.82 -4.07
N ARG A 189 11.89 -3.06 -3.79
CA ARG A 189 12.54 -4.37 -3.72
C ARG A 189 13.56 -4.36 -2.59
N GLY A 190 13.11 -4.75 -1.39
CA GLY A 190 13.94 -4.69 -0.18
C GLY A 190 14.43 -3.26 0.06
N ASN A 191 15.74 -3.05 -0.08
CA ASN A 191 16.39 -1.74 0.09
C ASN A 191 16.63 -0.98 -1.22
N ALA A 192 16.08 -1.45 -2.34
CA ALA A 192 16.16 -0.77 -3.62
C ALA A 192 14.78 -0.25 -4.04
N LEU A 193 14.78 0.89 -4.73
CA LEU A 193 13.58 1.50 -5.29
C LEU A 193 13.78 1.73 -6.79
N LEU A 194 12.95 1.10 -7.61
CA LEU A 194 12.82 1.43 -9.02
C LEU A 194 11.89 2.63 -9.15
N ILE A 195 12.42 3.73 -9.68
CA ILE A 195 11.75 5.03 -9.79
C ILE A 195 11.56 5.30 -11.28
N ILE A 196 10.32 5.58 -11.69
CA ILE A 196 9.96 5.73 -13.09
C ILE A 196 9.24 7.07 -13.29
N ASP A 197 9.67 7.82 -14.30
CA ASP A 197 8.99 9.02 -14.78
C ASP A 197 8.75 8.93 -16.29
N GLY A 198 8.26 10.00 -16.90
CA GLY A 198 8.02 10.01 -18.35
C GLY A 198 9.30 9.94 -19.19
N ASN A 199 10.46 10.27 -18.61
CA ASN A 199 11.72 10.44 -19.34
C ASN A 199 12.67 9.24 -19.18
N GLY A 200 12.48 8.41 -18.17
CA GLY A 200 13.34 7.25 -17.92
C GLY A 200 13.00 6.49 -16.63
N ALA A 201 13.93 5.64 -16.20
CA ALA A 201 13.85 4.95 -14.93
C ALA A 201 15.22 4.84 -14.27
N THR A 202 15.24 4.82 -12.94
CA THR A 202 16.46 4.66 -12.14
C THR A 202 16.19 3.73 -10.98
N VAL A 203 17.11 2.80 -10.70
CA VAL A 203 17.12 2.03 -9.45
C VAL A 203 18.01 2.76 -8.45
N ALA A 204 17.43 3.18 -7.33
CA ALA A 204 18.16 3.72 -6.18
C ALA A 204 18.35 2.60 -5.14
N ASP A 205 19.60 2.27 -4.82
CA ASP A 205 19.96 1.34 -3.74
C ASP A 205 20.36 2.15 -2.50
N PHE A 206 19.54 2.07 -1.46
CA PHE A 206 19.75 2.85 -0.23
C PHE A 206 20.85 2.28 0.67
N VAL A 207 21.23 1.01 0.51
CA VAL A 207 22.35 0.41 1.26
C VAL A 207 23.67 0.78 0.61
N ALA A 208 23.77 0.60 -0.70
CA ALA A 208 24.98 0.97 -1.44
C ALA A 208 25.13 2.49 -1.61
N GLY A 209 24.04 3.26 -1.44
CA GLY A 209 24.03 4.70 -1.68
C GLY A 209 24.25 5.04 -3.16
N THR A 210 23.78 4.17 -4.07
CA THR A 210 24.00 4.32 -5.51
C THR A 210 22.68 4.45 -6.27
N ALA A 211 22.73 5.08 -7.43
CA ALA A 211 21.62 5.19 -8.35
C ALA A 211 22.07 4.74 -9.74
N THR A 212 21.33 3.82 -10.36
CA THR A 212 21.66 3.24 -11.67
C THR A 212 20.55 3.52 -12.67
N GLU A 213 20.89 4.19 -13.76
CA GLU A 213 19.96 4.43 -14.86
C GLU A 213 19.59 3.12 -15.55
N ILE A 214 18.31 2.95 -15.85
CA ILE A 214 17.79 1.75 -16.48
C ILE A 214 17.41 2.06 -17.92
N SER A 215 17.94 1.26 -18.84
CA SER A 215 17.53 1.29 -20.24
C SER A 215 16.10 0.79 -20.41
N VAL A 216 15.37 1.37 -21.36
CA VAL A 216 14.05 0.89 -21.74
C VAL A 216 14.15 -0.59 -22.19
N PRO A 217 13.39 -1.51 -21.59
CA PRO A 217 13.41 -2.91 -22.00
C PRO A 217 12.91 -3.11 -23.42
N GLU A 218 13.43 -4.14 -24.11
CA GLU A 218 12.94 -4.51 -25.44
C GLU A 218 11.42 -4.79 -25.40
N GLY A 219 10.69 -4.20 -26.35
CA GLY A 219 9.23 -4.31 -26.45
C GLY A 219 8.45 -3.19 -25.75
N LEU A 220 9.09 -2.33 -24.97
CA LEU A 220 8.49 -1.09 -24.44
C LEU A 220 8.95 0.10 -25.29
N ALA A 221 8.04 0.93 -25.78
CA ALA A 221 8.43 2.08 -26.61
C ALA A 221 9.09 3.18 -25.76
N SER A 222 8.54 3.46 -24.58
CA SER A 222 9.14 4.39 -23.62
C SER A 222 8.66 4.15 -22.19
N PHE A 223 9.38 4.67 -21.19
CA PHE A 223 8.87 4.70 -19.81
C PHE A 223 7.63 5.59 -19.64
N ALA A 224 7.40 6.55 -20.53
CA ALA A 224 6.14 7.31 -20.55
C ALA A 224 4.91 6.42 -20.77
N ASP A 225 5.07 5.23 -21.36
CA ASP A 225 3.96 4.31 -21.55
C ASP A 225 3.47 3.66 -20.26
N VAL A 226 4.29 3.66 -19.20
CA VAL A 226 3.99 3.02 -17.91
C VAL A 226 4.03 3.98 -16.72
N ALA A 227 4.66 5.14 -16.85
CA ALA A 227 4.75 6.16 -15.80
C ALA A 227 3.36 6.65 -15.37
N GLY A 228 3.09 6.66 -14.06
CA GLY A 228 1.77 6.94 -13.49
C GLY A 228 0.91 5.69 -13.29
N GLY A 229 1.33 4.55 -13.84
CA GLY A 229 0.66 3.27 -13.66
C GLY A 229 0.79 2.70 -12.25
N TYR A 230 -0.02 1.70 -11.95
CA TYR A 230 -0.08 1.01 -10.67
C TYR A 230 0.78 -0.24 -10.69
N ALA A 231 1.46 -0.49 -9.58
CA ALA A 231 2.22 -1.70 -9.34
C ALA A 231 1.26 -2.80 -8.84
N ILE A 232 1.20 -3.91 -9.56
CA ILE A 232 0.41 -5.09 -9.22
C ILE A 232 1.39 -6.22 -8.89
N GLU A 233 1.36 -6.70 -7.65
CA GLU A 233 2.22 -7.78 -7.20
C GLU A 233 1.59 -9.14 -7.50
N ALA A 234 2.41 -10.06 -8.00
CA ALA A 234 2.07 -11.47 -8.16
C ALA A 234 2.58 -12.27 -6.96
N SER A 235 1.90 -13.37 -6.66
CA SER A 235 2.24 -14.29 -5.56
C SER A 235 3.65 -14.88 -5.68
N GLU A 236 4.20 -14.95 -6.89
CA GLU A 236 5.54 -15.47 -7.18
C GLU A 236 6.66 -14.43 -7.10
N GLY A 237 6.38 -13.22 -6.60
CA GLY A 237 7.37 -12.15 -6.37
C GLY A 237 7.62 -11.22 -7.55
N ARG A 238 6.88 -11.39 -8.67
CA ARG A 238 6.91 -10.45 -9.80
C ARG A 238 6.02 -9.24 -9.52
N THR A 239 6.35 -8.10 -10.11
CA THR A 239 5.49 -6.91 -10.08
C THR A 239 5.26 -6.40 -11.50
N PHE A 240 4.01 -6.09 -11.81
CA PHE A 240 3.61 -5.51 -13.07
C PHE A 240 3.28 -4.03 -12.86
N LEU A 241 3.96 -3.15 -13.58
CA LEU A 241 3.56 -1.76 -13.68
C LEU A 241 2.69 -1.59 -14.92
N VAL A 242 1.39 -1.40 -14.71
CA VAL A 242 0.40 -1.38 -15.77
C VAL A 242 0.10 0.05 -16.17
N GLY A 243 0.64 0.50 -17.31
CA GLY A 243 0.50 1.88 -17.77
C GLY A 243 -0.95 2.33 -17.94
N ALA A 244 -1.79 1.44 -18.44
CA ALA A 244 -3.22 1.64 -18.68
C ALA A 244 -4.03 2.03 -17.43
N THR A 245 -3.51 1.82 -16.22
CA THR A 245 -4.23 2.13 -14.96
C THR A 245 -4.27 3.63 -14.66
N ARG A 246 -3.45 4.44 -15.33
CA ARG A 246 -3.49 5.90 -15.22
C ARG A 246 -4.63 6.48 -16.07
N ALA A 247 -5.26 7.55 -15.62
CA ALA A 247 -6.43 8.13 -16.28
C ALA A 247 -6.09 8.96 -17.55
N GLU A 248 -4.81 9.27 -17.79
CA GLU A 248 -4.36 10.12 -18.90
C GLU A 248 -4.30 9.37 -20.24
N THR A 249 -3.28 9.64 -21.06
CA THR A 249 -3.13 9.06 -22.41
C THR A 249 -3.22 7.54 -22.38
N PRO A 250 -4.15 6.94 -23.14
CA PRO A 250 -4.28 5.49 -23.23
C PRO A 250 -3.00 4.83 -23.74
N THR A 251 -2.58 3.72 -23.13
CA THR A 251 -1.41 2.95 -23.56
C THR A 251 -1.64 1.45 -23.50
N THR A 252 -0.78 0.71 -24.19
CA THR A 252 -0.69 -0.75 -24.11
C THR A 252 0.41 -1.22 -23.18
N GLY A 253 1.34 -0.35 -22.80
CA GLY A 253 2.58 -0.73 -22.13
C GLY A 253 2.39 -1.33 -20.74
N ILE A 254 3.06 -2.45 -20.51
CA ILE A 254 3.22 -3.09 -19.20
C ILE A 254 4.71 -3.31 -18.99
N LEU A 255 5.24 -2.79 -17.89
CA LEU A 255 6.60 -3.11 -17.45
C LEU A 255 6.51 -4.24 -16.43
N VAL A 256 7.25 -5.32 -16.65
CA VAL A 256 7.34 -6.45 -15.73
C VAL A 256 8.69 -6.38 -15.01
N VAL A 257 8.62 -6.34 -13.68
CA VAL A 257 9.77 -6.48 -12.77
C VAL A 257 9.78 -7.92 -12.27
N GLU A 258 10.74 -8.69 -12.75
CA GLU A 258 10.92 -10.08 -12.33
C GLU A 258 11.35 -10.18 -10.86
N ALA A 259 11.25 -11.37 -10.28
CA ALA A 259 11.61 -11.60 -8.87
C ALA A 259 13.09 -11.31 -8.56
N ASP A 260 13.97 -11.48 -9.55
CA ASP A 260 15.40 -11.14 -9.46
C ASP A 260 15.69 -9.64 -9.73
N GLY A 261 14.66 -8.84 -9.99
CA GLY A 261 14.77 -7.42 -10.31
C GLY A 261 15.05 -7.10 -11.78
N SER A 262 15.21 -8.11 -12.65
CA SER A 262 15.34 -7.89 -14.08
C SER A 262 14.04 -7.35 -14.68
N LEU A 263 14.16 -6.57 -15.76
CA LEU A 263 13.03 -5.89 -16.39
C LEU A 263 12.75 -6.46 -17.78
N ARG A 264 11.47 -6.66 -18.09
CA ARG A 264 10.99 -6.94 -19.45
C ARG A 264 9.71 -6.18 -19.76
N ALA A 265 9.39 -6.06 -21.04
CA ALA A 265 8.13 -5.49 -21.48
C ALA A 265 7.07 -6.56 -21.71
N ALA A 266 5.82 -6.18 -21.51
CA ALA A 266 4.64 -6.83 -22.04
C ALA A 266 3.67 -5.75 -22.54
N GLN A 267 2.61 -6.16 -23.24
CA GLN A 267 1.68 -5.21 -23.84
C GLN A 267 0.26 -5.75 -23.90
N LEU A 268 -0.70 -4.85 -23.75
CA LEU A 268 -2.09 -5.06 -24.12
C LEU A 268 -2.25 -5.07 -25.64
N SER A 269 -3.27 -5.77 -26.13
CA SER A 269 -3.66 -5.80 -27.53
C SER A 269 -4.32 -4.50 -28.01
N ALA A 270 -4.88 -3.70 -27.08
CA ALA A 270 -5.48 -2.40 -27.36
C ALA A 270 -5.12 -1.38 -26.27
N PRO A 271 -4.97 -0.08 -26.63
CA PRO A 271 -4.66 0.96 -25.65
C PRO A 271 -5.85 1.21 -24.71
N ARG A 272 -5.55 1.44 -23.43
CA ARG A 272 -6.53 1.72 -22.37
C ARG A 272 -6.07 2.86 -21.47
N ALA A 273 -7.03 3.56 -20.88
CA ALA A 273 -6.80 4.56 -19.83
C ALA A 273 -7.73 4.29 -18.65
N GLY A 274 -7.24 4.52 -17.43
CA GLY A 274 -7.98 4.28 -16.20
C GLY A 274 -8.43 2.83 -16.03
N ALA A 275 -7.77 1.87 -16.66
CA ALA A 275 -8.10 0.46 -16.51
C ALA A 275 -7.86 0.00 -15.06
N ALA A 276 -8.61 -0.98 -14.62
CA ALA A 276 -8.34 -1.68 -13.37
C ALA A 276 -7.42 -2.88 -13.65
N ALA A 277 -6.60 -3.28 -12.67
CA ALA A 277 -5.73 -4.44 -12.82
C ALA A 277 -5.58 -5.22 -11.50
N ALA A 278 -5.53 -6.55 -11.60
CA ALA A 278 -5.27 -7.44 -10.47
C ALA A 278 -4.55 -8.71 -10.94
N TRP A 279 -3.80 -9.35 -10.05
CA TRP A 279 -3.16 -10.64 -10.30
C TRP A 279 -4.01 -11.78 -9.74
N LEU A 280 -4.38 -12.73 -10.60
CA LEU A 280 -5.14 -13.92 -10.23
C LEU A 280 -4.28 -15.17 -10.44
N ASP A 281 -4.00 -15.89 -9.35
CA ASP A 281 -3.18 -17.11 -9.39
C ASP A 281 -3.79 -18.17 -10.32
N GLY A 282 -2.92 -18.81 -11.10
CA GLY A 282 -3.31 -19.78 -12.13
C GLY A 282 -3.88 -19.17 -13.41
N VAL A 283 -4.12 -17.86 -13.45
CA VAL A 283 -4.61 -17.13 -14.65
C VAL A 283 -3.57 -16.14 -15.16
N GLY A 284 -3.12 -15.21 -14.31
CA GLY A 284 -2.15 -14.18 -14.62
C GLY A 284 -2.63 -12.78 -14.26
N LEU A 285 -2.02 -11.77 -14.90
CA LEU A 285 -2.40 -10.38 -14.74
C LEU A 285 -3.67 -10.11 -15.56
N VAL A 286 -4.73 -9.71 -14.90
CA VAL A 286 -6.00 -9.33 -15.53
C VAL A 286 -6.06 -7.81 -15.60
N VAL A 287 -6.29 -7.26 -16.78
CA VAL A 287 -6.52 -5.83 -17.01
C VAL A 287 -7.92 -5.65 -17.58
N ALA A 288 -8.73 -4.82 -16.93
CA ALA A 288 -10.15 -4.68 -17.25
C ALA A 288 -10.60 -3.21 -17.31
N ALA A 289 -11.68 -2.97 -18.04
CA ALA A 289 -12.23 -1.64 -18.31
C ALA A 289 -11.26 -0.68 -19.02
N GLY A 290 -11.54 0.62 -19.00
CA GLY A 290 -10.69 1.65 -19.60
C GLY A 290 -10.70 1.72 -21.13
N SER A 291 -11.68 1.10 -21.80
CA SER A 291 -11.84 1.19 -23.26
C SER A 291 -13.29 1.04 -23.70
N ALA A 292 -13.76 1.99 -24.52
CA ALA A 292 -15.09 1.96 -25.12
C ALA A 292 -15.24 1.01 -26.32
N THR A 293 -14.12 0.48 -26.85
CA THR A 293 -14.12 -0.29 -28.11
C THR A 293 -13.40 -1.63 -28.01
N ALA A 294 -12.40 -1.76 -27.14
CA ALA A 294 -11.72 -3.03 -26.90
C ALA A 294 -12.56 -3.93 -25.98
N PRO A 295 -12.39 -5.26 -26.02
CA PRO A 295 -13.07 -6.18 -25.10
C PRO A 295 -12.85 -5.78 -23.63
N GLY A 296 -13.83 -6.06 -22.77
CA GLY A 296 -13.82 -5.57 -21.38
C GLY A 296 -12.66 -6.07 -20.52
N ILE A 297 -12.01 -7.18 -20.93
CA ILE A 297 -10.89 -7.80 -20.21
C ILE A 297 -9.80 -8.25 -21.18
N GLU A 298 -8.55 -8.08 -20.77
CA GLU A 298 -7.38 -8.75 -21.32
C GLU A 298 -6.60 -9.46 -20.21
N VAL A 299 -6.09 -10.65 -20.52
CA VAL A 299 -5.31 -11.48 -19.58
C VAL A 299 -3.89 -11.66 -20.11
N LEU A 300 -2.91 -11.23 -19.32
CA LEU A 300 -1.51 -11.51 -19.54
C LEU A 300 -1.09 -12.69 -18.67
N ALA A 301 -0.94 -13.86 -19.30
CA ALA A 301 -0.40 -15.03 -18.63
C ALA A 301 1.04 -14.77 -18.14
N ALA A 302 1.42 -15.45 -17.06
CA ALA A 302 2.71 -15.38 -16.38
C ALA A 302 3.94 -15.05 -17.27
N THR A 303 4.17 -15.81 -18.33
CA THR A 303 5.37 -15.68 -19.19
C THR A 303 5.08 -15.04 -20.53
N ALA A 304 3.85 -14.59 -20.77
CA ALA A 304 3.47 -13.96 -22.03
C ALA A 304 4.03 -12.54 -22.14
N THR A 305 4.21 -12.09 -23.37
CA THR A 305 4.60 -10.71 -23.72
C THR A 305 3.43 -9.92 -24.32
N THR A 306 2.31 -10.58 -24.59
CA THR A 306 1.09 -9.95 -25.11
C THR A 306 -0.12 -10.50 -24.38
N ALA A 307 -0.97 -9.61 -23.91
CA ALA A 307 -2.23 -9.96 -23.27
C ALA A 307 -3.24 -10.47 -24.30
N VAL A 308 -4.03 -11.46 -23.91
CA VAL A 308 -5.08 -12.05 -24.76
C VAL A 308 -6.42 -11.42 -24.39
N PRO A 309 -7.17 -10.86 -25.35
CA PRO A 309 -8.52 -10.37 -25.08
C PRO A 309 -9.48 -11.53 -24.83
N HIS A 310 -10.34 -11.37 -23.82
CA HIS A 310 -11.44 -12.28 -23.53
C HIS A 310 -12.76 -11.66 -24.00
N PRO A 311 -13.78 -12.46 -24.38
CA PRO A 311 -14.98 -11.97 -25.07
C PRO A 311 -16.00 -11.34 -24.12
N PHE A 312 -15.55 -10.43 -23.26
CA PHE A 312 -16.40 -9.52 -22.49
C PHE A 312 -16.74 -8.28 -23.34
N PRO A 313 -17.96 -7.73 -23.22
CA PRO A 313 -18.32 -6.46 -23.83
C PRO A 313 -17.32 -5.34 -23.49
N PRO A 314 -17.12 -4.34 -24.37
CA PRO A 314 -16.33 -3.17 -24.03
C PRO A 314 -16.83 -2.47 -22.77
N ASP A 315 -15.89 -1.98 -21.97
CA ASP A 315 -16.17 -1.35 -20.69
C ASP A 315 -15.39 -0.02 -20.59
N PRO A 316 -16.06 1.13 -20.81
CA PRO A 316 -15.41 2.44 -20.80
C PRO A 316 -15.15 2.99 -19.39
N THR A 317 -15.46 2.23 -18.33
CA THR A 317 -15.28 2.71 -16.95
C THR A 317 -13.83 3.10 -16.71
N LEU A 318 -13.62 4.29 -16.15
CA LEU A 318 -12.30 4.80 -15.79
C LEU A 318 -12.07 4.74 -14.28
N GLY A 319 -10.85 4.42 -13.88
CA GLY A 319 -10.37 4.51 -12.51
C GLY A 319 -11.00 3.51 -11.53
N ALA A 320 -11.60 2.42 -12.01
CA ALA A 320 -12.13 1.36 -11.15
C ALA A 320 -11.00 0.68 -10.35
N GLY A 321 -11.28 0.28 -9.10
CA GLY A 321 -10.40 -0.58 -8.33
C GLY A 321 -10.64 -2.04 -8.72
N ALA A 322 -9.62 -2.89 -8.62
CA ALA A 322 -9.78 -4.34 -8.82
C ALA A 322 -9.24 -5.11 -7.60
N VAL A 323 -9.99 -6.12 -7.19
CA VAL A 323 -9.59 -7.10 -6.17
C VAL A 323 -9.93 -8.51 -6.63
N ILE A 324 -9.31 -9.51 -6.02
CA ILE A 324 -9.71 -10.90 -6.19
C ILE A 324 -10.97 -11.14 -5.34
N GLY A 325 -12.05 -11.61 -5.97
CA GLY A 325 -13.36 -11.79 -5.32
C GLY A 325 -13.54 -13.13 -4.60
N GLY A 326 -12.67 -14.09 -4.91
CA GLY A 326 -12.76 -15.48 -4.47
C GLY A 326 -11.99 -16.39 -5.42
N ILE A 327 -12.45 -17.64 -5.55
CA ILE A 327 -11.80 -18.61 -6.45
C ILE A 327 -12.17 -18.28 -7.89
N GLY A 328 -11.21 -17.72 -8.63
CA GLY A 328 -11.29 -17.61 -10.10
C GLY A 328 -12.03 -16.39 -10.64
N ASP A 329 -12.42 -15.43 -9.80
CA ASP A 329 -13.04 -14.17 -10.22
C ASP A 329 -12.25 -12.93 -9.77
N ILE A 330 -12.48 -11.82 -10.48
CA ILE A 330 -12.07 -10.49 -10.04
C ILE A 330 -13.31 -9.63 -9.84
N VAL A 331 -13.23 -8.66 -8.92
CA VAL A 331 -14.29 -7.68 -8.68
C VAL A 331 -13.76 -6.31 -9.03
N LEU A 332 -14.46 -5.63 -9.94
CA LEU A 332 -14.27 -4.21 -10.20
C LEU A 332 -15.15 -3.41 -9.25
N ILE A 333 -14.54 -2.52 -8.50
CA ILE A 333 -15.19 -1.69 -7.49
C ILE A 333 -15.17 -0.25 -7.99
N GLY A 334 -16.36 0.35 -8.13
CA GLY A 334 -16.53 1.76 -8.49
C GLY A 334 -15.94 2.14 -9.86
N GLY A 335 -15.46 3.37 -9.93
CA GLY A 335 -14.95 4.04 -11.13
C GLY A 335 -15.92 5.11 -11.60
N THR A 336 -15.58 5.81 -12.67
CA THR A 336 -16.43 6.80 -13.32
C THR A 336 -16.96 6.27 -14.65
N ARG A 337 -18.25 6.49 -14.90
CA ARG A 337 -18.84 6.34 -16.22
C ARG A 337 -18.60 7.60 -17.06
N GLU A 338 -18.91 7.52 -18.35
CA GLU A 338 -18.80 8.65 -19.29
C GLU A 338 -19.64 9.87 -18.88
N ASP A 339 -20.77 9.65 -18.20
CA ASP A 339 -21.63 10.70 -17.65
C ASP A 339 -21.15 11.26 -16.29
N GLY A 340 -20.01 10.78 -15.79
CA GLY A 340 -19.43 11.14 -14.49
C GLY A 340 -20.06 10.42 -13.29
N SER A 341 -21.05 9.55 -13.49
CA SER A 341 -21.70 8.80 -12.41
C SER A 341 -20.81 7.68 -11.86
N PRO A 342 -21.02 7.24 -10.60
CA PRO A 342 -20.28 6.12 -10.02
C PRO A 342 -20.61 4.82 -10.75
N ALA A 343 -19.61 4.14 -11.30
CA ALA A 343 -19.79 2.84 -11.92
C ALA A 343 -20.16 1.76 -10.88
N ALA A 344 -20.92 0.75 -11.32
CA ALA A 344 -21.39 -0.32 -10.45
C ALA A 344 -20.24 -1.26 -10.06
N THR A 345 -20.28 -1.76 -8.83
CA THR A 345 -19.41 -2.85 -8.41
C THR A 345 -19.86 -4.14 -9.09
N ARG A 346 -18.94 -4.86 -9.74
CA ARG A 346 -19.26 -6.00 -10.61
C ARG A 346 -18.17 -7.06 -10.61
N ARG A 347 -18.58 -8.32 -10.71
CA ARG A 347 -17.71 -9.50 -10.83
C ARG A 347 -17.47 -9.84 -12.29
N LEU A 348 -16.28 -10.32 -12.58
CA LEU A 348 -15.90 -10.86 -13.87
C LEU A 348 -15.15 -12.16 -13.62
N ALA A 349 -15.43 -13.18 -14.43
CA ALA A 349 -14.71 -14.45 -14.40
C ALA A 349 -13.68 -14.46 -15.53
N PRO A 350 -12.38 -14.17 -15.27
CA PRO A 350 -11.38 -14.06 -16.32
C PRO A 350 -11.16 -15.36 -17.10
N VAL A 351 -11.56 -16.51 -16.56
CA VAL A 351 -11.48 -17.81 -17.24
C VAL A 351 -12.59 -18.02 -18.28
N CYS A 352 -13.57 -17.13 -18.36
CA CYS A 352 -14.64 -17.23 -19.34
C CYS A 352 -14.10 -17.03 -20.77
N ILE A 353 -14.54 -17.88 -21.70
CA ILE A 353 -14.07 -17.91 -23.10
C ILE A 353 -15.18 -17.80 -24.15
N THR A 354 -16.45 -17.81 -23.75
CA THR A 354 -17.62 -17.71 -24.65
C THR A 354 -18.77 -17.00 -23.93
N ASP A 355 -19.42 -16.07 -24.62
CA ASP A 355 -20.60 -15.33 -24.12
C ASP A 355 -20.38 -14.73 -22.71
N CYS A 356 -19.22 -14.12 -22.50
CA CYS A 356 -18.82 -13.61 -21.19
C CYS A 356 -19.49 -12.28 -20.88
N ASP A 357 -19.96 -12.11 -19.65
CA ASP A 357 -20.55 -10.86 -19.18
C ASP A 357 -20.18 -10.61 -17.71
N THR A 358 -20.32 -9.36 -17.29
CA THR A 358 -20.12 -8.94 -15.90
C THR A 358 -21.37 -9.22 -15.07
N VAL A 359 -21.18 -9.56 -13.80
CA VAL A 359 -22.27 -9.77 -12.86
C VAL A 359 -22.25 -8.65 -11.82
N ALA A 360 -23.25 -7.78 -11.82
CA ALA A 360 -23.35 -6.72 -10.83
C ALA A 360 -23.48 -7.29 -9.40
N ILE A 361 -22.85 -6.62 -8.43
CA ILE A 361 -23.06 -6.87 -7.01
C ILE A 361 -24.01 -5.79 -6.50
N ASP A 362 -25.29 -6.11 -6.46
CA ASP A 362 -26.33 -5.18 -6.01
C ASP A 362 -26.04 -4.68 -4.58
N GLY A 363 -26.25 -3.39 -4.34
CA GLY A 363 -25.99 -2.74 -3.04
C GLY A 363 -24.52 -2.41 -2.74
N ALA A 364 -23.57 -2.88 -3.54
CA ALA A 364 -22.14 -2.57 -3.38
C ALA A 364 -21.65 -1.40 -4.25
N THR A 365 -22.54 -0.69 -4.96
CA THR A 365 -22.18 0.52 -5.71
C THR A 365 -21.80 1.65 -4.76
N LEU A 366 -20.68 2.33 -5.04
CA LEU A 366 -20.22 3.44 -4.22
C LEU A 366 -21.19 4.64 -4.32
N PRO A 367 -21.49 5.33 -3.21
CA PRO A 367 -22.40 6.49 -3.22
C PRO A 367 -21.89 7.68 -4.06
N VAL A 368 -20.58 7.80 -4.21
CA VAL A 368 -19.91 8.86 -4.99
C VAL A 368 -18.95 8.23 -5.98
N ALA A 369 -18.74 8.91 -7.11
CA ALA A 369 -17.78 8.48 -8.10
C ALA A 369 -16.39 8.82 -7.60
N LEU A 370 -15.48 7.86 -7.68
CA LEU A 370 -14.10 8.02 -7.25
C LEU A 370 -13.14 7.82 -8.43
N THR A 371 -12.03 8.54 -8.39
CA THR A 371 -10.90 8.44 -9.31
C THR A 371 -9.62 8.11 -8.55
N GLY A 372 -8.57 7.67 -9.26
CA GLY A 372 -7.27 7.34 -8.65
C GLY A 372 -7.34 6.18 -7.66
N MET A 373 -8.36 5.34 -7.75
CA MET A 373 -8.66 4.37 -6.71
C MET A 373 -7.58 3.29 -6.56
N ARG A 374 -7.44 2.81 -5.34
CA ARG A 374 -6.83 1.52 -4.99
C ARG A 374 -7.85 0.71 -4.22
N ALA A 375 -7.96 -0.57 -4.56
CA ALA A 375 -8.77 -1.51 -3.83
C ALA A 375 -7.88 -2.63 -3.29
N PHE A 376 -8.17 -3.08 -2.07
CA PHE A 376 -7.42 -4.10 -1.36
C PHE A 376 -8.40 -5.17 -0.88
N ALA A 377 -8.11 -6.43 -1.19
CA ALA A 377 -8.88 -7.56 -0.69
C ALA A 377 -8.62 -7.75 0.82
N LEU A 378 -9.68 -8.02 1.57
CA LEU A 378 -9.66 -8.37 2.98
C LEU A 378 -10.23 -9.80 3.15
N SER A 379 -10.06 -10.44 4.31
CA SER A 379 -10.68 -11.76 4.50
C SER A 379 -12.21 -11.71 4.44
N GLY A 380 -12.80 -12.87 4.14
CA GLY A 380 -14.25 -13.07 4.19
C GLY A 380 -14.99 -12.38 3.04
N ALA A 381 -14.39 -12.32 1.84
CA ALA A 381 -14.96 -11.63 0.68
C ALA A 381 -15.26 -10.15 0.94
N ARG A 382 -14.41 -9.50 1.73
CA ARG A 382 -14.46 -8.05 1.97
C ARG A 382 -13.40 -7.35 1.15
N ALA A 383 -13.60 -6.07 0.90
CA ALA A 383 -12.60 -5.21 0.30
C ALA A 383 -12.66 -3.82 0.92
N ILE A 384 -11.54 -3.13 0.91
CA ILE A 384 -11.50 -1.68 1.17
C ILE A 384 -11.01 -0.98 -0.09
N VAL A 385 -11.70 0.10 -0.45
CA VAL A 385 -11.30 0.97 -1.54
C VAL A 385 -11.00 2.35 -1.00
N VAL A 386 -9.95 2.97 -1.52
CA VAL A 386 -9.55 4.34 -1.23
C VAL A 386 -9.34 5.06 -2.54
N GLY A 387 -9.85 6.28 -2.66
CA GLY A 387 -9.62 7.13 -3.82
C GLY A 387 -10.14 8.54 -3.61
N HIS A 388 -10.15 9.33 -4.67
CA HIS A 388 -10.52 10.73 -4.63
C HIS A 388 -11.89 10.95 -5.24
N GLU A 389 -12.75 11.77 -4.65
CA GLU A 389 -14.00 12.17 -5.29
C GLU A 389 -13.75 12.71 -6.71
N ALA A 390 -14.55 12.26 -7.67
CA ALA A 390 -14.48 12.67 -9.07
C ALA A 390 -15.07 14.08 -9.30
N VAL A 391 -14.71 15.05 -8.46
CA VAL A 391 -15.14 16.45 -8.52
C VAL A 391 -13.93 17.36 -8.71
N GLN A 392 -14.09 18.42 -9.52
CA GLN A 392 -12.94 19.24 -9.93
C GLN A 392 -12.35 20.11 -8.82
N ASP A 393 -13.20 20.67 -7.94
CA ASP A 393 -12.74 21.72 -7.02
C ASP A 393 -12.19 21.19 -5.70
N ARG A 394 -12.69 20.06 -5.20
CA ARG A 394 -12.32 19.48 -3.90
C ARG A 394 -12.39 17.96 -3.92
N PRO A 395 -11.44 17.26 -4.55
CA PRO A 395 -11.44 15.82 -4.68
C PRO A 395 -11.02 15.16 -3.36
N TRP A 396 -11.95 15.13 -2.39
CA TRP A 396 -11.72 14.56 -1.07
C TRP A 396 -11.31 13.09 -1.16
N ASP A 397 -10.34 12.70 -0.33
CA ASP A 397 -9.99 11.31 -0.15
C ASP A 397 -11.14 10.62 0.60
N ARG A 398 -11.68 9.56 -0.01
CA ARG A 398 -12.75 8.74 0.54
C ARG A 398 -12.27 7.31 0.67
N SER A 399 -12.79 6.62 1.68
CA SER A 399 -12.64 5.17 1.76
C SER A 399 -13.96 4.48 2.06
N TYR A 400 -14.14 3.32 1.47
CA TYR A 400 -15.33 2.49 1.68
C TYR A 400 -14.90 1.07 2.00
N LEU A 401 -15.54 0.48 3.01
CA LEU A 401 -15.49 -0.94 3.29
C LEU A 401 -16.65 -1.62 2.56
N LEU A 402 -16.35 -2.66 1.80
CA LEU A 402 -17.31 -3.44 1.05
C LEU A 402 -17.40 -4.86 1.59
N ASP A 403 -18.62 -5.35 1.73
CA ASP A 403 -18.91 -6.79 1.84
C ASP A 403 -19.40 -7.27 0.47
N LEU A 404 -18.55 -8.02 -0.24
CA LEU A 404 -18.82 -8.47 -1.60
C LEU A 404 -19.71 -9.72 -1.65
N ALA A 405 -19.92 -10.39 -0.51
CA ALA A 405 -20.82 -11.53 -0.38
C ALA A 405 -22.26 -11.06 -0.12
N VAL A 406 -22.42 -10.06 0.75
CA VAL A 406 -23.73 -9.49 1.11
C VAL A 406 -24.16 -8.38 0.14
N GLY A 407 -23.20 -7.71 -0.51
CA GLY A 407 -23.48 -6.60 -1.42
C GLY A 407 -23.74 -5.30 -0.67
N THR A 408 -22.78 -4.87 0.14
CA THR A 408 -22.86 -3.58 0.86
C THR A 408 -21.59 -2.77 0.67
N ALA A 409 -21.74 -1.44 0.69
CA ALA A 409 -20.64 -0.49 0.74
C ALA A 409 -20.93 0.51 1.87
N THR A 410 -20.02 0.60 2.83
CA THR A 410 -20.12 1.52 3.98
C THR A 410 -18.93 2.46 3.98
N GLU A 411 -19.18 3.77 4.08
CA GLU A 411 -18.10 4.74 4.19
C GLU A 411 -17.32 4.51 5.48
N LEU A 412 -16.00 4.46 5.35
CA LEU A 412 -15.07 4.46 6.46
C LEU A 412 -14.38 5.82 6.46
N PRO A 413 -14.87 6.80 7.24
CA PRO A 413 -14.32 8.15 7.19
C PRO A 413 -12.89 8.17 7.72
N LEU A 414 -12.05 8.99 7.08
CA LEU A 414 -10.73 9.35 7.59
C LEU A 414 -10.87 10.17 8.88
N ARG A 415 -9.92 10.01 9.80
CA ARG A 415 -9.83 10.79 11.04
C ARG A 415 -9.55 12.25 10.77
N GLU A 416 -8.79 12.52 9.72
CA GLU A 416 -8.42 13.85 9.29
C GLU A 416 -8.70 13.98 7.78
N PRO A 417 -9.83 14.60 7.41
CA PRO A 417 -10.18 14.84 6.01
C PRO A 417 -9.05 15.54 5.25
N ARG A 418 -8.73 15.00 4.09
CA ARG A 418 -7.64 15.50 3.24
C ARG A 418 -7.87 15.17 1.77
N MET A 419 -7.08 15.79 0.90
CA MET A 419 -7.10 15.58 -0.55
C MET A 419 -5.73 15.15 -1.04
N GLY A 420 -5.69 14.17 -1.94
CA GLY A 420 -4.49 13.77 -2.66
C GLY A 420 -3.50 12.93 -1.85
N ALA A 421 -3.96 12.25 -0.80
CA ALA A 421 -3.13 11.28 -0.10
C ALA A 421 -2.92 10.00 -0.92
N ALA A 422 -1.83 9.30 -0.64
CA ALA A 422 -1.50 8.02 -1.24
C ALA A 422 -1.74 6.90 -0.23
N VAL A 423 -2.30 5.79 -0.71
CA VAL A 423 -2.51 4.58 0.10
C VAL A 423 -1.53 3.49 -0.29
N VAL A 424 -0.98 2.78 0.70
CA VAL A 424 -0.04 1.67 0.50
C VAL A 424 -0.20 0.61 1.59
N PRO A 425 -0.03 -0.69 1.27
CA PRO A 425 0.18 -1.71 2.29
C PRO A 425 1.50 -1.48 3.03
N ALA A 426 1.46 -1.49 4.36
CA ALA A 426 2.64 -1.39 5.19
C ALA A 426 3.19 -2.78 5.57
N PRO A 427 4.51 -2.91 5.81
CA PRO A 427 5.15 -4.17 6.20
C PRO A 427 4.57 -4.86 7.45
N ASN A 428 3.91 -4.10 8.34
CA ASN A 428 3.23 -4.65 9.51
C ASN A 428 1.81 -5.20 9.21
N GLY A 429 1.44 -5.34 7.93
CA GLY A 429 0.15 -5.88 7.51
C GLY A 429 -1.04 -4.94 7.65
N THR A 430 -0.79 -3.64 7.81
CA THR A 430 -1.82 -2.60 7.81
C THR A 430 -1.91 -1.92 6.44
N LEU A 431 -3.00 -1.19 6.20
CA LEU A 431 -3.05 -0.20 5.12
C LEU A 431 -2.75 1.16 5.69
N VAL A 432 -1.94 1.94 4.99
CA VAL A 432 -1.54 3.28 5.44
C VAL A 432 -1.86 4.29 4.36
N LEU A 433 -2.48 5.38 4.78
CA LEU A 433 -2.74 6.57 4.00
C LEU A 433 -1.80 7.68 4.47
N LEU A 434 -1.06 8.25 3.53
CA LEU A 434 -0.01 9.23 3.81
C LEU A 434 0.05 10.30 2.74
N GLY A 435 0.37 11.52 3.15
CA GLY A 435 0.34 12.67 2.25
C GLY A 435 -0.98 13.45 2.29
N GLY A 436 -1.12 14.34 1.31
CA GLY A 436 -2.31 15.15 1.08
C GLY A 436 -2.28 16.51 1.78
N VAL A 437 -3.35 17.28 1.54
CA VAL A 437 -3.57 18.62 2.09
C VAL A 437 -4.96 18.74 2.69
N HIS A 438 -5.11 19.61 3.69
CA HIS A 438 -6.40 19.97 4.28
C HIS A 438 -7.18 20.93 3.37
N GLU A 439 -8.42 21.24 3.78
CA GLU A 439 -9.29 22.15 3.03
C GLU A 439 -8.68 23.53 2.78
N ASP A 440 -7.95 24.04 3.77
CA ASP A 440 -7.30 25.35 3.74
C ASP A 440 -5.95 25.34 2.98
N GLY A 441 -5.58 24.20 2.39
CA GLY A 441 -4.32 23.98 1.70
C GLY A 441 -3.12 23.75 2.61
N SER A 442 -3.32 23.73 3.94
CA SER A 442 -2.26 23.37 4.87
C SER A 442 -1.90 21.89 4.77
N PRO A 443 -0.65 21.50 5.09
CA PRO A 443 -0.18 20.15 4.86
C PRO A 443 -0.77 19.14 5.84
N ALA A 444 -1.27 18.00 5.34
CA ALA A 444 -1.62 16.87 6.17
C ALA A 444 -0.36 16.08 6.56
N LEU A 445 0.08 16.27 7.81
CA LEU A 445 1.33 15.70 8.32
C LEU A 445 1.14 14.39 9.09
N THR A 446 -0.07 14.07 9.53
CA THR A 446 -0.33 12.78 10.19
C THR A 446 -0.51 11.68 9.14
N LEU A 447 -0.18 10.45 9.50
CA LEU A 447 -0.55 9.27 8.71
C LEU A 447 -1.89 8.75 9.23
N GLU A 448 -2.64 8.04 8.41
CA GLU A 448 -3.75 7.21 8.89
C GLU A 448 -3.47 5.74 8.57
N MET A 449 -3.75 4.88 9.53
CA MET A 449 -3.53 3.44 9.46
C MET A 449 -4.86 2.72 9.68
N PHE A 450 -5.10 1.71 8.86
CA PHE A 450 -6.25 0.82 8.95
C PHE A 450 -5.74 -0.59 9.21
N PHE A 451 -6.17 -1.14 10.35
CA PHE A 451 -5.95 -2.53 10.70
C PHE A 451 -7.12 -3.37 10.18
N PRO A 452 -6.92 -4.27 9.22
CA PRO A 452 -8.03 -4.99 8.60
C PRO A 452 -8.71 -6.00 9.54
N GLU A 453 -7.99 -6.60 10.51
CA GLU A 453 -8.46 -7.74 11.35
C GLU A 453 -7.87 -7.85 12.76
#